data_AF-A0A6I7QX61-F1
#
_entry.id   AF-A0A6I7QX61-F1
#
_cell.length_a   1.000
_cell.length_b   1.000
_cell.length_c   1.000
_cell.angle_alpha   90.00
_cell.angle_beta   90.00
_cell.angle_gamma   90.00
#
_symmetry.space_group_name_H-M   'P 1'
#
loop_
_entity.id
_entity.type
_entity.pdbx_description
1 polymer ?
#
loop_
_entity_poly.entity_id
_entity_poly.type
_entity_poly.pdbx_seq_one_letter_code
_entity_poly.pdbx_strand_id
1 'polypeptide(L)'
;MRHSKLESDIFKFKIGREELTTDDFSQVQFEKEIYSGGFDVCRIKLYGGKKDLLESLKKLSYPYEIYTINYFNSLLIKDKPKIERDPLFSIREVSDAKSDIEFQEILEDVLDNNDWVEYTSILSGNVMPLSLRKLLAKDYYSRFTKDYNEHAFTGVLNKENKGIGLFMGEFKENTFHGSIFGLKKEYRSKGYAKYFYDFMCEICQYRGIDYFVDEVNIFNIPSQKSASSQKLVPERIYINVSVFPFYDFLSKISCSIEVKEFTFSSIVMYLEKHFADFKIKEIHAKSVEKMTDSKVNRLIKLCPVFDSSDIYFVFHFLHNDTIKHSYYIHLIKAE
;
A
#
# COMPACT_ATOMS: atom_id res chain seq x y z
N MET A 1 10.33 8.85 6.14
CA MET A 1 8.89 8.47 6.18
C MET A 1 7.95 9.59 5.80
N ARG A 2 7.19 9.43 4.71
CA ARG A 2 6.17 10.39 4.23
C ARG A 2 4.77 10.04 4.72
N HIS A 3 4.00 11.03 5.17
CA HIS A 3 2.58 10.86 5.50
C HIS A 3 1.71 10.68 4.24
N SER A 4 0.99 9.56 4.16
CA SER A 4 -0.02 9.28 3.14
C SER A 4 -1.38 9.84 3.54
N LYS A 5 -1.67 11.09 3.14
CA LYS A 5 -2.90 11.80 3.54
C LYS A 5 -4.17 11.06 3.11
N LEU A 6 -4.25 10.65 1.83
CA LEU A 6 -5.43 9.96 1.32
C LEU A 6 -5.71 8.65 2.06
N GLU A 7 -4.70 7.77 2.19
CA GLU A 7 -4.89 6.51 2.90
C GLU A 7 -5.33 6.79 4.34
N SER A 8 -4.72 7.80 4.98
CA SER A 8 -5.07 8.16 6.34
C SER A 8 -6.52 8.64 6.47
N ASP A 9 -7.01 9.40 5.50
CA ASP A 9 -8.37 9.92 5.48
C ASP A 9 -9.40 8.79 5.24
N ILE A 10 -9.04 7.79 4.43
CA ILE A 10 -9.88 6.61 4.15
C ILE A 10 -9.96 5.71 5.38
N PHE A 11 -8.82 5.35 5.97
CA PHE A 11 -8.76 4.37 7.06
C PHE A 11 -8.90 4.97 8.47
N LYS A 12 -8.91 6.30 8.59
CA LYS A 12 -9.05 7.05 9.85
C LYS A 12 -7.90 6.84 10.85
N PHE A 13 -6.72 6.48 10.38
CA PHE A 13 -5.46 6.44 11.16
C PHE A 13 -4.29 6.95 10.32
N LYS A 14 -3.15 7.32 10.91
CA LYS A 14 -2.00 7.88 10.20
C LYS A 14 -1.22 6.78 9.50
N ILE A 15 -1.12 6.87 8.18
CA ILE A 15 -0.30 5.94 7.39
C ILE A 15 0.97 6.63 6.93
N GLY A 16 2.10 6.02 7.27
CA GLY A 16 3.42 6.37 6.75
C GLY A 16 3.74 5.54 5.51
N ARG A 17 4.39 6.15 4.53
CA ARG A 17 4.95 5.48 3.35
C ARG A 17 6.43 5.75 3.24
N GLU A 18 7.18 4.72 2.92
CA GLU A 18 8.61 4.79 2.67
C GLU A 18 9.01 3.86 1.53
N GLU A 19 9.97 4.29 0.72
CA GLU A 19 10.62 3.48 -0.31
C GLU A 19 12.08 3.29 0.10
N LEU A 20 12.50 2.04 0.29
CA LEU A 20 13.85 1.73 0.78
C LEU A 20 14.56 0.78 -0.17
N THR A 21 15.84 1.03 -0.40
CA THR A 21 16.74 0.02 -0.94
C THR A 21 17.32 -0.81 0.22
N THR A 22 17.76 -2.04 -0.03
CA THR A 22 18.36 -2.90 1.01
C THR A 22 19.60 -2.27 1.65
N ASP A 23 20.34 -1.46 0.92
CA ASP A 23 21.61 -0.86 1.37
C ASP A 23 21.36 0.35 2.30
N ASP A 24 20.17 0.95 2.24
CA ASP A 24 19.82 2.17 2.99
C ASP A 24 19.02 1.91 4.28
N PHE A 25 18.75 0.63 4.62
CA PHE A 25 17.89 0.32 5.77
C PHE A 25 18.63 0.45 7.12
N SER A 26 18.33 1.52 7.86
CA SER A 26 18.69 1.67 9.27
C SER A 26 17.47 1.48 10.17
N GLN A 27 17.46 0.41 10.98
CA GLN A 27 16.39 0.13 11.93
C GLN A 27 16.15 1.30 12.90
N VAL A 28 17.21 1.83 13.50
CA VAL A 28 17.12 2.92 14.50
C VAL A 28 16.49 4.17 13.86
N GLN A 29 16.91 4.51 12.65
CA GLN A 29 16.34 5.65 11.93
C GLN A 29 14.87 5.40 11.56
N PHE A 30 14.55 4.20 11.06
CA PHE A 30 13.19 3.81 10.71
C PHE A 30 12.25 3.88 11.91
N GLU A 31 12.65 3.35 13.06
CA GLU A 31 11.91 3.42 14.32
C GLU A 31 11.72 4.87 14.77
N LYS A 32 12.80 5.66 14.78
CA LYS A 32 12.72 7.10 15.12
C LYS A 32 11.70 7.84 14.24
N GLU A 33 11.68 7.57 12.94
CA GLU A 33 10.72 8.17 12.01
C GLU A 33 9.28 7.75 12.25
N ILE A 34 9.04 6.48 12.59
CA ILE A 34 7.73 5.98 13.02
C ILE A 34 7.23 6.80 14.20
N TYR A 35 8.09 6.97 15.21
CA TYR A 35 7.74 7.64 16.46
C TYR A 35 7.55 9.13 16.29
N SER A 36 8.52 9.84 15.70
CA SER A 36 8.40 11.28 15.46
C SER A 36 7.24 11.61 14.54
N GLY A 37 6.95 10.69 13.61
CA GLY A 37 5.84 10.81 12.68
C GLY A 37 4.49 10.43 13.30
N GLY A 38 4.45 9.68 14.40
CA GLY A 38 3.20 9.16 14.98
C GLY A 38 2.40 8.32 13.98
N PHE A 39 3.04 7.36 13.32
CA PHE A 39 2.42 6.53 12.28
C PHE A 39 1.81 5.25 12.85
N ASP A 40 0.50 5.09 12.69
CA ASP A 40 -0.26 3.90 13.14
C ASP A 40 0.09 2.65 12.32
N VAL A 41 0.30 2.83 11.01
CA VAL A 41 0.71 1.80 10.05
C VAL A 41 1.75 2.38 9.10
N CYS A 42 2.77 1.58 8.77
CA CYS A 42 3.83 1.99 7.85
C CYS A 42 3.86 1.04 6.65
N ARG A 43 3.56 1.55 5.45
CA ARG A 43 3.67 0.79 4.19
C ARG A 43 5.03 1.05 3.57
N ILE A 44 5.82 0.00 3.44
CA ILE A 44 7.19 0.07 2.94
C ILE A 44 7.26 -0.65 1.60
N LYS A 45 7.79 0.03 0.58
CA LYS A 45 8.21 -0.60 -0.68
C LYS A 45 9.71 -0.84 -0.62
N LEU A 46 10.10 -2.10 -0.72
CA LEU A 46 11.46 -2.56 -0.53
C LEU A 46 12.03 -3.07 -1.84
N TYR A 47 13.11 -2.45 -2.32
CA TYR A 47 13.84 -2.87 -3.51
C TYR A 47 15.10 -3.66 -3.11
N GLY A 48 15.34 -4.86 -3.66
CA GLY A 48 16.61 -5.55 -3.42
C GLY A 48 16.62 -7.08 -3.59
N GLY A 49 17.79 -7.68 -3.32
CA GLY A 49 18.05 -9.13 -3.32
C GLY A 49 17.52 -9.85 -2.06
N LYS A 50 17.02 -11.08 -2.23
CA LYS A 50 16.10 -11.79 -1.30
C LYS A 50 16.56 -11.99 0.16
N LYS A 51 17.85 -11.93 0.47
CA LYS A 51 18.39 -12.44 1.74
C LYS A 51 18.40 -11.39 2.85
N ASP A 52 18.95 -10.22 2.59
CA ASP A 52 19.18 -9.19 3.63
C ASP A 52 17.87 -8.51 4.05
N LEU A 53 16.88 -8.50 3.16
CA LEU A 53 15.59 -7.82 3.39
C LEU A 53 14.72 -8.51 4.46
N LEU A 54 14.60 -9.83 4.37
CA LEU A 54 13.86 -10.61 5.37
C LEU A 54 14.59 -10.59 6.71
N GLU A 55 15.91 -10.52 6.71
CA GLU A 55 16.70 -10.35 7.93
C GLU A 55 16.48 -8.97 8.57
N SER A 56 16.44 -7.90 7.78
CA SER A 56 16.12 -6.54 8.25
C SER A 56 14.70 -6.43 8.80
N LEU A 57 13.70 -7.03 8.15
CA LEU A 57 12.33 -7.08 8.67
C LEU A 57 12.22 -7.91 9.95
N LYS A 58 12.98 -9.01 10.07
CA LYS A 58 13.03 -9.82 11.30
C LYS A 58 13.62 -9.08 12.49
N LYS A 59 14.49 -8.08 12.26
CA LYS A 59 15.04 -7.24 13.32
C LYS A 59 14.02 -6.22 13.85
N LEU A 60 13.00 -5.88 13.08
CA LEU A 60 11.90 -5.05 13.56
C LEU A 60 11.15 -5.78 14.67
N SER A 61 10.96 -5.12 15.80
CA SER A 61 10.18 -5.66 16.92
C SER A 61 8.66 -5.53 16.71
N TYR A 62 8.23 -5.30 15.47
CA TYR A 62 6.83 -5.00 15.14
C TYR A 62 6.18 -6.12 14.34
N PRO A 63 4.88 -6.39 14.54
CA PRO A 63 4.11 -7.20 13.61
C PRO A 63 4.15 -6.57 12.22
N TYR A 64 4.36 -7.40 11.20
CA TYR A 64 4.33 -6.97 9.81
C TYR A 64 3.67 -8.03 8.93
N GLU A 65 3.11 -7.59 7.80
CA GLU A 65 2.63 -8.46 6.74
C GLU A 65 3.34 -8.12 5.43
N ILE A 66 3.69 -9.14 4.66
CA ILE A 66 4.00 -8.97 3.25
C ILE A 66 2.67 -9.03 2.51
N TYR A 67 2.26 -7.94 1.84
CA TYR A 67 0.99 -7.92 1.12
C TYR A 67 1.16 -8.06 -0.39
N THR A 68 2.35 -7.80 -0.94
CA THR A 68 2.67 -8.12 -2.34
C THR A 68 4.17 -8.35 -2.53
N ILE A 69 4.51 -9.23 -3.47
CA ILE A 69 5.86 -9.38 -4.00
C ILE A 69 5.73 -9.33 -5.52
N ASN A 70 6.48 -8.45 -6.17
CA ASN A 70 6.35 -8.21 -7.61
C ASN A 70 7.71 -8.26 -8.30
N TYR A 71 7.71 -8.75 -9.54
CA TYR A 71 8.80 -8.53 -10.49
C TYR A 71 8.54 -7.27 -11.30
N PHE A 72 9.60 -6.51 -11.54
CA PHE A 72 9.69 -5.61 -12.69
C PHE A 72 10.11 -6.45 -13.89
N ASN A 73 9.19 -6.64 -14.82
CA ASN A 73 9.45 -7.35 -16.07
C ASN A 73 9.65 -6.30 -17.16
N SER A 74 10.80 -6.30 -17.82
CA SER A 74 11.13 -5.32 -18.85
C SER A 74 11.07 -5.94 -20.25
N LEU A 75 10.76 -5.11 -21.24
CA LEU A 75 10.88 -5.41 -22.66
C LEU A 75 11.47 -4.19 -23.36
N LEU A 76 12.54 -4.41 -24.12
CA LEU A 76 13.01 -3.42 -25.08
C LEU A 76 12.07 -3.46 -26.29
N ILE A 77 11.45 -2.32 -26.61
CA ILE A 77 10.36 -2.21 -27.59
C ILE A 77 10.78 -2.69 -28.98
N LYS A 78 12.05 -2.49 -29.35
CA LYS A 78 12.61 -2.98 -30.61
C LYS A 78 12.57 -4.51 -30.74
N ASP A 79 12.55 -5.22 -29.61
CA ASP A 79 12.57 -6.68 -29.52
C ASP A 79 11.17 -7.28 -29.34
N LYS A 80 10.11 -6.45 -29.41
CA LYS A 80 8.72 -6.89 -29.20
C LYS A 80 8.36 -8.06 -30.12
N PRO A 81 7.64 -9.08 -29.63
CA PRO A 81 7.17 -10.16 -30.47
C PRO A 81 6.15 -9.63 -31.50
N LYS A 82 6.16 -10.22 -32.70
CA LYS A 82 5.11 -9.96 -33.69
C LYS A 82 3.86 -10.73 -33.28
N ILE A 83 2.77 -10.01 -33.07
CA ILE A 83 1.45 -10.57 -32.75
C ILE A 83 0.57 -10.35 -33.96
N GLU A 84 -0.10 -11.40 -34.42
CA GLU A 84 -1.15 -11.26 -35.43
C GLU A 84 -2.36 -10.57 -34.78
N ARG A 85 -2.70 -9.39 -35.29
CA ARG A 85 -3.77 -8.56 -34.75
C ARG A 85 -5.12 -9.11 -35.20
N ASP A 86 -5.91 -9.52 -34.23
CA ASP A 86 -7.31 -9.88 -34.46
C ASP A 86 -8.12 -8.58 -34.59
N PRO A 87 -8.80 -8.35 -35.74
CA PRO A 87 -9.54 -7.12 -36.00
C PRO A 87 -10.72 -6.90 -35.05
N LEU A 88 -11.14 -7.92 -34.30
CA LEU A 88 -12.17 -7.79 -33.28
C LEU A 88 -11.69 -7.01 -32.06
N PHE A 89 -10.38 -6.85 -31.88
CA PHE A 89 -9.80 -6.15 -30.75
C PHE A 89 -9.41 -4.72 -31.11
N SER A 90 -9.83 -3.78 -30.27
CA SER A 90 -9.46 -2.38 -30.36
C SER A 90 -9.15 -1.81 -28.99
N ILE A 91 -8.46 -0.68 -28.98
CA ILE A 91 -8.18 0.07 -27.77
C ILE A 91 -8.87 1.42 -27.83
N ARG A 92 -9.38 1.87 -26.68
CA ARG A 92 -9.86 3.22 -26.46
C ARG A 92 -9.14 3.83 -25.26
N GLU A 93 -8.57 5.02 -25.44
CA GLU A 93 -7.97 5.79 -24.33
C GLU A 93 -9.07 6.36 -23.43
N VAL A 94 -8.80 6.42 -22.12
CA VAL A 94 -9.66 7.04 -21.11
C VAL A 94 -9.08 8.40 -20.74
N SER A 95 -9.75 9.47 -21.14
CA SER A 95 -9.31 10.85 -20.84
C SER A 95 -9.67 11.27 -19.41
N ASP A 96 -10.93 11.05 -19.01
CA ASP A 96 -11.46 11.36 -17.68
C ASP A 96 -12.01 10.10 -17.02
N ALA A 97 -11.33 9.60 -15.99
CA ALA A 97 -11.76 8.44 -15.24
C ALA A 97 -13.16 8.61 -14.63
N LYS A 98 -13.54 9.81 -14.17
CA LYS A 98 -14.77 10.03 -13.40
C LYS A 98 -16.03 9.99 -14.27
N SER A 99 -15.94 10.46 -15.51
CA SER A 99 -17.08 10.49 -16.44
C SER A 99 -17.16 9.27 -17.37
N ASP A 100 -16.11 8.46 -17.46
CA ASP A 100 -16.07 7.27 -18.31
C ASP A 100 -16.77 6.07 -17.67
N ILE A 101 -18.04 5.87 -18.06
CA ILE A 101 -18.92 4.81 -17.51
C ILE A 101 -18.32 3.41 -17.73
N GLU A 102 -17.81 3.12 -18.93
CA GLU A 102 -17.28 1.80 -19.27
C GLU A 102 -16.02 1.49 -18.46
N PHE A 103 -15.13 2.48 -18.28
CA PHE A 103 -13.98 2.35 -17.40
C PHE A 103 -14.40 2.03 -15.96
N GLN A 104 -15.35 2.79 -15.41
CA GLN A 104 -15.83 2.60 -14.03
C GLN A 104 -16.45 1.22 -13.83
N GLU A 105 -17.27 0.74 -14.77
CA GLU A 105 -17.88 -0.59 -14.71
C GLU A 105 -16.85 -1.72 -14.75
N ILE A 106 -15.84 -1.63 -15.62
CA ILE A 106 -14.79 -2.65 -15.69
C ILE A 106 -13.93 -2.62 -14.42
N LEU A 107 -13.57 -1.42 -13.94
CA LEU A 107 -12.78 -1.25 -12.73
C LEU A 107 -13.49 -1.86 -11.51
N GLU A 108 -14.79 -1.61 -11.36
CA GLU A 108 -15.60 -2.20 -10.28
C GLU A 108 -15.66 -3.73 -10.38
N ASP A 109 -15.94 -4.29 -11.55
CA ASP A 109 -15.97 -5.76 -11.75
C ASP A 109 -14.62 -6.42 -11.44
N VAL A 110 -13.51 -5.79 -11.85
CA VAL A 110 -12.16 -6.31 -11.56
C VAL A 110 -11.87 -6.27 -10.05
N LEU A 111 -12.22 -5.18 -9.37
CA LEU A 111 -12.02 -5.04 -7.92
C LEU A 111 -12.90 -6.02 -7.12
N ASP A 112 -14.12 -6.32 -7.59
CA ASP A 112 -15.05 -7.20 -6.90
C ASP A 112 -14.68 -8.68 -6.98
N ASN A 113 -14.00 -9.09 -8.04
CA ASN A 113 -13.60 -10.48 -8.24
C ASN A 113 -12.31 -10.89 -7.48
N ASN A 114 -11.81 -10.08 -6.54
CA ASN A 114 -10.56 -10.30 -5.80
C ASN A 114 -9.31 -10.46 -6.70
N ASP A 115 -9.35 -9.92 -7.91
CA ASP A 115 -8.23 -9.94 -8.84
C ASP A 115 -7.17 -8.86 -8.54
N TRP A 116 -7.48 -7.97 -7.60
CA TRP A 116 -6.58 -6.95 -7.12
C TRP A 116 -5.56 -7.57 -6.14
N VAL A 117 -4.31 -7.21 -6.34
CA VAL A 117 -3.15 -8.12 -6.22
C VAL A 117 -2.63 -8.31 -4.77
N GLU A 118 -3.37 -7.86 -3.74
CA GLU A 118 -2.93 -7.97 -2.34
C GLU A 118 -3.19 -9.37 -1.75
N TYR A 119 -2.21 -9.93 -1.04
CA TYR A 119 -2.39 -11.18 -0.30
C TYR A 119 -3.38 -10.99 0.85
N THR A 120 -4.28 -11.95 1.02
CA THR A 120 -5.18 -11.98 2.17
C THR A 120 -4.35 -12.08 3.44
N SER A 121 -4.59 -11.16 4.38
CA SER A 121 -3.93 -11.18 5.67
C SER A 121 -4.93 -10.86 6.78
N ILE A 122 -4.75 -11.55 7.89
CA ILE A 122 -5.52 -11.33 9.12
C ILE A 122 -5.17 -9.94 9.69
N LEU A 123 -3.91 -9.48 9.52
CA LEU A 123 -3.44 -8.19 10.02
C LEU A 123 -4.21 -7.05 9.35
N SER A 124 -4.07 -6.90 8.04
CA SER A 124 -4.84 -5.93 7.25
C SER A 124 -6.35 -6.15 7.29
N GLY A 125 -6.85 -7.39 7.38
CA GLY A 125 -8.29 -7.66 7.44
C GLY A 125 -9.01 -6.94 8.59
N ASN A 126 -8.33 -6.78 9.73
CA ASN A 126 -8.92 -6.17 10.92
C ASN A 126 -8.82 -4.63 10.94
N VAL A 127 -7.80 -4.03 10.32
CA VAL A 127 -7.57 -2.58 10.35
C VAL A 127 -7.81 -1.88 9.01
N MET A 128 -7.64 -2.60 7.91
CA MET A 128 -7.86 -2.12 6.55
C MET A 128 -8.90 -3.02 5.87
N PRO A 129 -10.19 -2.86 6.20
CA PRO A 129 -11.28 -3.64 5.62
C PRO A 129 -11.22 -3.62 4.09
N LEU A 130 -11.60 -4.76 3.48
CA LEU A 130 -11.58 -4.93 2.02
C LEU A 130 -12.35 -3.83 1.29
N SER A 131 -13.50 -3.39 1.80
CA SER A 131 -14.30 -2.31 1.22
C SER A 131 -13.54 -0.98 1.13
N LEU A 132 -12.79 -0.62 2.17
CA LEU A 132 -11.98 0.60 2.20
C LEU A 132 -10.73 0.47 1.32
N ARG A 133 -10.12 -0.72 1.27
CA ARG A 133 -9.00 -0.96 0.35
C ARG A 133 -9.43 -0.89 -1.12
N LYS A 134 -10.64 -1.39 -1.46
CA LYS A 134 -11.24 -1.21 -2.80
C LYS A 134 -11.46 0.26 -3.14
N LEU A 135 -11.94 1.07 -2.17
CA LEU A 135 -12.09 2.51 -2.36
C LEU A 135 -10.74 3.19 -2.67
N LEU A 136 -9.69 2.85 -1.91
CA LEU A 136 -8.34 3.34 -2.16
C LEU A 136 -7.83 2.92 -3.55
N ALA A 137 -8.03 1.65 -3.91
CA ALA A 137 -7.64 1.11 -5.21
C ALA A 137 -8.34 1.88 -6.35
N LYS A 138 -9.65 2.13 -6.23
CA LYS A 138 -10.42 2.92 -7.19
C LYS A 138 -9.86 4.34 -7.38
N ASP A 139 -9.52 5.03 -6.29
CA ASP A 139 -8.88 6.36 -6.38
C ASP A 139 -7.51 6.27 -7.05
N TYR A 140 -6.66 5.33 -6.62
CA TYR A 140 -5.33 5.14 -7.18
C TYR A 140 -5.36 4.91 -8.69
N TYR A 141 -6.22 4.01 -9.17
CA TYR A 141 -6.30 3.68 -10.59
C TYR A 141 -6.89 4.81 -11.44
N SER A 142 -7.78 5.62 -10.86
CA SER A 142 -8.31 6.80 -11.53
C SER A 142 -7.25 7.87 -11.79
N ARG A 143 -6.08 7.82 -11.13
CA ARG A 143 -4.98 8.78 -11.34
C ARG A 143 -4.17 8.52 -12.61
N PHE A 144 -4.36 7.37 -13.26
CA PHE A 144 -3.63 7.05 -14.49
C PHE A 144 -4.28 7.63 -15.75
N THR A 145 -5.16 8.62 -15.62
CA THR A 145 -5.72 9.35 -16.76
C THR A 145 -5.04 10.70 -16.93
N LYS A 146 -5.08 11.21 -18.16
CA LYS A 146 -4.40 12.45 -18.56
C LYS A 146 -4.83 13.66 -17.72
N ASP A 147 -6.09 13.70 -17.30
CA ASP A 147 -6.63 14.78 -16.46
C ASP A 147 -6.01 14.85 -15.05
N TYR A 148 -5.43 13.74 -14.56
CA TYR A 148 -4.72 13.71 -13.28
C TYR A 148 -3.21 13.82 -13.42
N ASN A 149 -2.65 13.21 -14.46
CA ASN A 149 -1.21 13.16 -14.70
C ASN A 149 -0.96 13.14 -16.21
N GLU A 150 -0.28 14.16 -16.73
CA GLU A 150 0.02 14.29 -18.16
C GLU A 150 0.90 13.15 -18.70
N HIS A 151 1.66 12.51 -17.81
CA HIS A 151 2.49 11.35 -18.12
C HIS A 151 1.74 10.04 -17.96
N ALA A 152 0.49 10.04 -17.51
CA ALA A 152 -0.28 8.81 -17.37
C ALA A 152 -1.00 8.40 -18.64
N PHE A 153 -1.33 7.12 -18.72
CA PHE A 153 -2.15 6.54 -19.77
C PHE A 153 -3.04 5.45 -19.20
N THR A 154 -4.31 5.47 -19.59
CA THR A 154 -5.28 4.41 -19.29
C THR A 154 -5.99 4.01 -20.57
N GLY A 155 -6.07 2.70 -20.82
CA GLY A 155 -6.73 2.15 -21.99
C GLY A 155 -7.78 1.10 -21.61
N VAL A 156 -8.92 1.16 -22.27
CA VAL A 156 -9.92 0.09 -22.32
C VAL A 156 -9.62 -0.80 -23.53
N LEU A 157 -9.45 -2.10 -23.28
CA LEU A 157 -9.45 -3.10 -24.35
C LEU A 157 -10.89 -3.46 -24.68
N ASN A 158 -11.25 -3.30 -25.94
CA ASN A 158 -12.54 -3.67 -26.50
C ASN A 158 -12.43 -4.95 -27.31
N LYS A 159 -13.44 -5.81 -27.21
CA LYS A 159 -13.70 -6.91 -28.16
C LYS A 159 -15.08 -6.69 -28.76
N GLU A 160 -15.18 -6.59 -30.09
CA GLU A 160 -16.46 -6.35 -30.80
C GLU A 160 -17.21 -5.12 -30.23
N ASN A 161 -16.49 -4.02 -29.99
CA ASN A 161 -17.00 -2.78 -29.41
C ASN A 161 -17.53 -2.86 -27.96
N LYS A 162 -17.19 -3.93 -27.23
CA LYS A 162 -17.49 -4.05 -25.80
C LYS A 162 -16.20 -4.02 -24.99
N GLY A 163 -16.12 -3.16 -23.97
CA GLY A 163 -15.03 -3.14 -23.00
C GLY A 163 -14.92 -4.43 -22.20
N ILE A 164 -13.75 -5.07 -22.29
CA ILE A 164 -13.47 -6.36 -21.65
C ILE A 164 -12.37 -6.29 -20.59
N GLY A 165 -11.60 -5.22 -20.54
CA GLY A 165 -10.53 -5.07 -19.55
C GLY A 165 -9.79 -3.74 -19.65
N LEU A 166 -8.91 -3.53 -18.69
CA LEU A 166 -8.17 -2.29 -18.48
C LEU A 166 -6.67 -2.54 -18.41
N PHE A 167 -5.92 -1.60 -18.94
CA PHE A 167 -4.52 -1.41 -18.59
C PHE A 167 -4.26 0.05 -18.33
N MET A 168 -3.21 0.31 -17.57
CA MET A 168 -2.85 1.66 -17.17
C MET A 168 -1.39 1.76 -16.81
N GLY A 169 -0.82 2.96 -16.88
CA GLY A 169 0.57 3.18 -16.57
C GLY A 169 0.98 4.63 -16.66
N GLU A 170 2.27 4.87 -16.49
CA GLU A 170 2.88 6.19 -16.60
C GLU A 170 4.19 6.14 -17.38
N PHE A 171 4.44 7.20 -18.15
CA PHE A 171 5.70 7.43 -18.84
C PHE A 171 6.68 8.10 -17.89
N LYS A 172 7.89 7.54 -17.82
CA LYS A 172 9.03 8.12 -17.10
C LYS A 172 10.24 8.07 -17.99
N GLU A 173 10.73 9.24 -18.38
CA GLU A 173 11.88 9.37 -19.28
C GLU A 173 11.69 8.51 -20.54
N ASN A 174 12.48 7.44 -20.70
CA ASN A 174 12.47 6.54 -21.83
C ASN A 174 11.78 5.19 -21.54
N THR A 175 10.93 5.15 -20.51
CA THR A 175 10.25 3.92 -20.06
C THR A 175 8.76 4.17 -19.87
N PHE A 176 7.92 3.22 -20.29
CA PHE A 176 6.51 3.15 -19.88
C PHE A 176 6.36 2.09 -18.78
N HIS A 177 5.99 2.54 -17.58
CA HIS A 177 5.63 1.66 -16.47
C HIS A 177 4.14 1.38 -16.54
N GLY A 178 3.75 0.28 -17.18
CA GLY A 178 2.34 -0.07 -17.40
C GLY A 178 2.01 -1.46 -16.89
N SER A 179 0.77 -1.64 -16.45
CA SER A 179 0.28 -2.94 -15.99
C SER A 179 -1.09 -3.25 -16.57
N ILE A 180 -1.30 -4.54 -16.87
CA ILE A 180 -2.63 -5.06 -17.15
C ILE A 180 -3.37 -5.12 -15.83
N PHE A 181 -4.30 -4.20 -15.63
CA PHE A 181 -5.02 -4.09 -14.37
C PHE A 181 -6.03 -5.23 -14.22
N GLY A 182 -6.74 -5.58 -15.30
CA GLY A 182 -7.64 -6.73 -15.25
C GLY A 182 -8.50 -6.92 -16.48
N LEU A 183 -9.06 -8.13 -16.56
CA LEU A 183 -10.06 -8.54 -17.54
C LEU A 183 -11.33 -8.93 -16.79
N LYS A 184 -12.51 -8.62 -17.35
CA LYS A 184 -13.76 -9.17 -16.82
C LYS A 184 -13.69 -10.69 -16.85
N LYS A 185 -14.31 -11.31 -15.84
CA LYS A 185 -14.13 -12.74 -15.52
C LYS A 185 -14.38 -13.66 -16.72
N GLU A 186 -15.38 -13.36 -17.53
CA GLU A 186 -15.78 -14.16 -18.70
C GLU A 186 -14.79 -14.10 -19.87
N TYR A 187 -13.82 -13.18 -19.86
CA TYR A 187 -12.79 -13.05 -20.90
C TYR A 187 -11.41 -13.58 -20.46
N ARG A 188 -11.28 -14.05 -19.23
CA ARG A 188 -10.02 -14.59 -18.67
C ARG A 188 -9.68 -15.96 -19.28
N SER A 189 -8.40 -16.30 -19.24
CA SER A 189 -7.86 -17.58 -19.73
C SER A 189 -8.10 -17.87 -21.22
N LYS A 190 -8.47 -16.86 -22.00
CA LYS A 190 -8.68 -16.96 -23.46
C LYS A 190 -7.47 -16.48 -24.28
N GLY A 191 -6.34 -16.18 -23.63
CA GLY A 191 -5.12 -15.70 -24.29
C GLY A 191 -5.20 -14.24 -24.77
N TYR A 192 -6.17 -13.45 -24.32
CA TYR A 192 -6.36 -12.06 -24.75
C TYR A 192 -5.36 -11.07 -24.14
N ALA A 193 -4.62 -11.48 -23.10
CA ALA A 193 -3.57 -10.66 -22.48
C ALA A 193 -2.52 -10.16 -23.51
N LYS A 194 -2.22 -10.96 -24.54
CA LYS A 194 -1.28 -10.58 -25.61
C LYS A 194 -1.66 -9.29 -26.32
N TYR A 195 -2.95 -9.00 -26.47
CA TYR A 195 -3.41 -7.79 -27.15
C TYR A 195 -3.16 -6.54 -26.31
N PHE A 196 -3.29 -6.62 -24.97
CA PHE A 196 -2.89 -5.51 -24.10
C PHE A 196 -1.41 -5.15 -24.27
N TYR A 197 -0.55 -6.16 -24.24
CA TYR A 197 0.89 -5.96 -24.42
C TYR A 197 1.24 -5.38 -25.79
N ASP A 198 0.62 -5.88 -26.86
CA ASP A 198 0.82 -5.32 -28.20
C ASP A 198 0.45 -3.85 -28.25
N PHE A 199 -0.73 -3.49 -27.73
CA PHE A 199 -1.19 -2.11 -27.68
C PHE A 199 -0.29 -1.20 -26.84
N MET A 200 0.12 -1.65 -25.65
CA MET A 200 1.07 -0.90 -24.82
C MET A 200 2.39 -0.67 -25.56
N CYS A 201 2.89 -1.68 -26.29
CA CYS A 201 4.10 -1.54 -27.10
C CYS A 201 3.89 -0.60 -28.31
N GLU A 202 2.74 -0.65 -29.00
CA GLU A 202 2.40 0.30 -30.08
C GLU A 202 2.41 1.75 -29.56
N ILE A 203 1.84 1.98 -28.37
CA ILE A 203 1.85 3.30 -27.74
C ILE A 203 3.29 3.75 -27.43
N CYS A 204 4.13 2.86 -26.92
CA CYS A 204 5.54 3.15 -26.68
C CYS A 204 6.26 3.53 -27.98
N GLN A 205 6.06 2.77 -29.06
CA GLN A 205 6.62 3.05 -30.39
C GLN A 205 6.18 4.42 -30.91
N TYR A 206 4.88 4.73 -30.82
CA TYR A 206 4.35 6.01 -31.25
C TYR A 206 4.93 7.20 -30.47
N ARG A 207 5.22 7.01 -29.17
CA ARG A 207 5.77 8.05 -28.30
C ARG A 207 7.31 8.07 -28.25
N GLY A 208 8.00 7.23 -29.01
CA GLY A 208 9.47 7.15 -29.01
C GLY A 208 10.06 6.64 -27.69
N ILE A 209 9.35 5.74 -27.01
CA ILE A 209 9.76 5.10 -25.76
C ILE A 209 10.45 3.78 -26.07
N ASP A 210 11.65 3.58 -25.53
CA ASP A 210 12.45 2.39 -25.80
C ASP A 210 12.08 1.20 -24.91
N TYR A 211 11.61 1.43 -23.68
CA TYR A 211 11.36 0.36 -22.71
C TYR A 211 9.90 0.31 -22.26
N PHE A 212 9.38 -0.91 -22.17
CA PHE A 212 8.13 -1.21 -21.46
C PHE A 212 8.47 -2.01 -20.20
N VAL A 213 7.90 -1.62 -19.06
CA VAL A 213 8.07 -2.28 -17.78
C VAL A 213 6.71 -2.61 -17.17
N ASP A 214 6.49 -3.90 -16.88
CA ASP A 214 5.29 -4.43 -16.23
C ASP A 214 5.60 -4.96 -14.82
N GLU A 215 4.89 -4.44 -13.84
CA GLU A 215 4.96 -4.89 -12.46
C GLU A 215 3.98 -6.03 -12.23
N VAL A 216 4.50 -7.26 -12.09
CA VAL A 216 3.65 -8.45 -11.97
C VAL A 216 3.94 -9.19 -10.67
N ASN A 217 2.89 -9.49 -9.91
CA ASN A 217 3.00 -10.26 -8.68
C ASN A 217 3.51 -11.68 -8.93
N ILE A 218 4.48 -12.12 -8.14
CA ILE A 218 5.17 -13.40 -8.35
C ILE A 218 4.23 -14.61 -8.22
N PHE A 219 3.15 -14.48 -7.44
CA PHE A 219 2.15 -15.53 -7.25
C PHE A 219 0.97 -15.41 -8.24
N ASN A 220 0.89 -14.33 -9.01
CA ASN A 220 -0.07 -14.24 -10.12
C ASN A 220 0.47 -15.00 -11.34
N ILE A 221 0.47 -16.33 -11.26
CA ILE A 221 0.99 -17.22 -12.30
C ILE A 221 0.39 -16.94 -13.69
N PRO A 222 -0.92 -16.69 -13.85
CA PRO A 222 -1.48 -16.30 -15.15
C PRO A 222 -0.84 -15.03 -15.74
N SER A 223 -0.66 -13.97 -14.95
CA SER A 223 -0.01 -12.74 -15.43
C SER A 223 1.48 -12.95 -15.70
N GLN A 224 2.19 -13.72 -14.87
CA GLN A 224 3.60 -14.07 -15.11
C GLN A 224 3.78 -14.83 -16.44
N LYS A 225 2.91 -15.80 -16.72
CA LYS A 225 2.89 -16.52 -18.01
C LYS A 225 2.58 -15.59 -19.17
N SER A 226 1.64 -14.65 -18.97
CA SER A 226 1.27 -13.68 -19.99
C SER A 226 2.45 -12.76 -20.31
N ALA A 227 3.09 -12.13 -19.32
CA ALA A 227 4.29 -11.32 -19.49
C ALA A 227 5.42 -12.09 -20.18
N SER A 228 5.73 -13.30 -19.68
CA SER A 228 6.79 -14.15 -20.24
C SER A 228 6.53 -14.53 -21.71
N SER A 229 5.27 -14.80 -22.07
CA SER A 229 4.89 -15.11 -23.46
C SER A 229 5.12 -13.94 -24.43
N GLN A 230 5.19 -12.73 -23.90
CA GLN A 230 5.49 -11.50 -24.65
C GLN A 230 6.97 -11.11 -24.59
N LYS A 231 7.83 -12.04 -24.15
CA LYS A 231 9.28 -11.85 -23.98
C LYS A 231 9.68 -10.80 -22.93
N LEU A 232 8.79 -10.45 -22.01
CA LEU A 232 9.22 -9.64 -20.87
C LEU A 232 10.14 -10.47 -19.98
N VAL A 233 11.24 -9.86 -19.52
CA VAL A 233 12.25 -10.51 -18.68
C VAL A 233 12.21 -9.90 -17.28
N PRO A 234 12.12 -10.69 -16.21
CA PRO A 234 12.18 -10.16 -14.84
C PRO A 234 13.60 -9.64 -14.55
N GLU A 235 13.72 -8.35 -14.25
CA GLU A 235 15.02 -7.71 -13.95
C GLU A 235 15.22 -7.47 -12.46
N ARG A 236 14.15 -7.06 -11.77
CA ARG A 236 14.20 -6.65 -10.36
C ARG A 236 12.99 -7.18 -9.63
N ILE A 237 13.14 -7.36 -8.33
CA ILE A 237 12.05 -7.73 -7.42
C ILE A 237 11.87 -6.62 -6.40
N TYR A 238 10.63 -6.38 -6.02
CA TYR A 238 10.32 -5.57 -4.85
C TYR A 238 9.26 -6.24 -4.00
N ILE A 239 9.27 -5.92 -2.71
CA ILE A 239 8.32 -6.41 -1.73
C ILE A 239 7.61 -5.21 -1.14
N ASN A 240 6.28 -5.27 -1.06
CA ASN A 240 5.56 -4.33 -0.23
C ASN A 240 5.16 -4.97 1.10
N VAL A 241 5.43 -4.23 2.18
CA VAL A 241 5.22 -4.65 3.56
C VAL A 241 4.36 -3.63 4.28
N SER A 242 3.37 -4.07 5.05
CA SER A 242 2.72 -3.22 6.06
C SER A 242 3.33 -3.59 7.40
N VAL A 243 3.97 -2.63 8.06
CA VAL A 243 4.40 -2.73 9.45
C VAL A 243 3.31 -2.11 10.31
N PHE A 244 3.03 -2.74 11.44
CA PHE A 244 2.02 -2.33 12.40
C PHE A 244 2.68 -2.02 13.74
N PRO A 245 3.42 -0.89 13.84
CA PRO A 245 4.21 -0.59 15.03
C PRO A 245 3.35 -0.56 16.28
N PHE A 246 2.09 -0.11 16.13
CA PHE A 246 1.13 0.02 17.20
C PHE A 246 -0.08 -0.93 17.12
N TYR A 247 0.07 -2.09 16.46
CA TYR A 247 -0.92 -3.19 16.57
C TYR A 247 -0.38 -4.41 17.31
N ASP A 248 -1.14 -5.00 18.24
CA ASP A 248 -0.73 -6.19 19.00
C ASP A 248 -1.52 -7.41 18.54
N PHE A 249 -0.84 -8.39 17.92
CA PHE A 249 -1.45 -9.64 17.46
C PHE A 249 -1.08 -10.86 18.29
N LEU A 250 -0.01 -10.78 19.09
CA LEU A 250 0.61 -11.96 19.72
C LEU A 250 0.65 -11.89 21.24
N SER A 251 0.44 -10.73 21.84
CA SER A 251 0.62 -10.60 23.27
C SER A 251 -0.70 -10.79 24.02
N LYS A 252 -0.69 -11.81 24.88
CA LYS A 252 -1.46 -11.83 26.13
C LYS A 252 -0.96 -10.76 27.13
N ILE A 253 -0.36 -9.67 26.64
CA ILE A 253 0.08 -8.49 27.39
C ILE A 253 -0.69 -7.28 26.84
N SER A 254 -1.98 -7.47 26.53
CA SER A 254 -2.91 -6.38 26.73
C SER A 254 -3.00 -6.15 28.24
N CYS A 255 -2.35 -5.10 28.73
CA CYS A 255 -2.77 -4.56 30.01
C CYS A 255 -4.13 -3.90 29.76
N SER A 256 -5.19 -4.69 29.93
CA SER A 256 -6.54 -4.17 30.03
C SER A 256 -6.63 -3.43 31.36
N ILE A 257 -6.14 -2.18 31.41
CA ILE A 257 -6.36 -1.38 32.61
C ILE A 257 -7.82 -0.96 32.60
N GLU A 258 -8.62 -1.58 33.47
CA GLU A 258 -9.95 -1.09 33.81
C GLU A 258 -9.81 0.24 34.56
N VAL A 259 -9.66 1.32 33.80
CA VAL A 259 -9.76 2.67 34.37
C VAL A 259 -11.07 3.24 33.89
N LYS A 260 -11.95 3.53 34.86
CA LYS A 260 -13.29 4.06 34.60
C LYS A 260 -13.26 5.42 33.88
N GLU A 261 -12.12 6.12 33.92
CA GLU A 261 -11.92 7.44 33.30
C GLU A 261 -10.45 7.63 32.83
N PHE A 262 -10.14 7.22 31.60
CA PHE A 262 -8.87 7.61 30.96
C PHE A 262 -8.97 9.03 30.42
N THR A 263 -8.64 10.01 31.27
CA THR A 263 -8.29 11.36 30.81
C THR A 263 -6.80 11.41 30.45
N PHE A 264 -6.37 12.44 29.73
CA PHE A 264 -4.94 12.68 29.49
C PHE A 264 -4.14 12.78 30.81
N SER A 265 -4.71 13.46 31.82
CA SER A 265 -4.11 13.55 33.16
C SER A 265 -3.94 12.18 33.81
N SER A 266 -4.92 11.28 33.64
CA SER A 266 -4.84 9.91 34.14
C SER A 266 -3.69 9.12 33.47
N ILE A 267 -3.41 9.38 32.18
CA ILE A 267 -2.29 8.76 31.45
C ILE A 267 -0.95 9.23 32.03
N VAL A 268 -0.79 10.56 32.18
CA VAL A 268 0.45 11.14 32.71
C VAL A 268 0.74 10.60 34.11
N MET A 269 -0.26 10.60 35.00
CA MET A 269 -0.11 10.04 36.35
C MET A 269 0.28 8.57 36.36
N TYR A 270 -0.29 7.76 35.45
CA TYR A 270 0.09 6.36 35.30
C TYR A 270 1.56 6.22 34.89
N LEU A 271 1.99 7.00 33.90
CA LEU A 271 3.37 6.95 33.41
C LEU A 271 4.37 7.41 34.46
N GLU A 272 4.11 8.52 35.15
CA GLU A 272 4.97 9.02 36.24
C GLU A 272 5.11 7.99 37.38
N LYS A 273 4.02 7.28 37.71
CA LYS A 273 4.04 6.26 38.77
C LYS A 273 4.81 5.00 38.37
N HIS A 274 4.62 4.52 37.14
CA HIS A 274 5.14 3.22 36.71
C HIS A 274 6.50 3.30 35.99
N PHE A 275 6.89 4.49 35.53
CA PHE A 275 8.15 4.77 34.84
C PHE A 275 8.88 5.95 35.51
N ALA A 276 8.97 5.92 36.85
CA ALA A 276 9.50 7.02 37.65
C ALA A 276 10.95 7.44 37.30
N ASP A 277 11.75 6.51 36.76
CA ASP A 277 13.12 6.78 36.30
C ASP A 277 13.18 7.45 34.91
N PHE A 278 12.02 7.76 34.32
CA PHE A 278 11.92 8.38 33.02
C PHE A 278 11.14 9.70 33.09
N LYS A 279 11.55 10.67 32.28
CA LYS A 279 10.87 11.95 32.07
C LYS A 279 10.09 11.90 30.76
N ILE A 280 8.89 12.47 30.75
CA ILE A 280 8.16 12.70 29.50
C ILE A 280 8.90 13.78 28.70
N LYS A 281 9.44 13.40 27.54
CA LYS A 281 10.12 14.31 26.62
C LYS A 281 9.14 15.01 25.70
N GLU A 282 8.20 14.25 25.14
CA GLU A 282 7.31 14.74 24.10
C GLU A 282 5.95 14.05 24.18
N ILE A 283 4.90 14.82 23.89
CA ILE A 283 3.52 14.35 23.81
C ILE A 283 2.91 14.90 22.53
N HIS A 284 2.52 14.00 21.63
CA HIS A 284 1.74 14.34 20.45
C HIS A 284 0.32 13.84 20.62
N ALA A 285 -0.64 14.77 20.61
CA ALA A 285 -2.06 14.48 20.63
C ALA A 285 -2.62 14.54 19.21
N LYS A 286 -3.28 13.47 18.76
CA LYS A 286 -3.97 13.44 17.46
C LYS A 286 -5.45 13.22 17.67
N SER A 287 -6.24 14.22 17.29
CA SER A 287 -7.69 14.11 17.21
C SER A 287 -8.12 13.82 15.77
N VAL A 288 -8.87 12.75 15.55
CA VAL A 288 -9.51 12.47 14.26
C VAL A 288 -10.87 13.18 14.18
N GLU A 289 -11.57 13.38 15.31
CA GLU A 289 -12.79 14.18 15.46
C GLU A 289 -12.87 14.80 16.87
N LYS A 290 -13.45 16.00 17.01
CA LYS A 290 -13.80 16.57 18.33
C LYS A 290 -14.91 15.73 18.95
N MET A 291 -14.59 14.86 19.91
CA MET A 291 -15.61 14.21 20.72
C MET A 291 -16.02 15.10 21.90
N THR A 292 -17.32 15.26 22.06
CA THR A 292 -17.95 15.61 23.34
C THR A 292 -17.94 14.35 24.22
N ASP A 293 -17.36 14.49 25.42
CA ASP A 293 -17.15 13.41 26.39
C ASP A 293 -18.37 12.49 26.54
N SER A 294 -18.24 11.24 26.10
CA SER A 294 -18.77 10.06 26.80
C SER A 294 -18.64 8.80 25.94
N LYS A 295 -18.04 7.76 26.54
CA LYS A 295 -17.93 6.37 26.05
C LYS A 295 -16.79 6.11 25.06
N VAL A 296 -15.57 6.11 25.60
CA VAL A 296 -14.40 5.47 24.98
C VAL A 296 -14.30 4.05 25.54
N ASN A 297 -14.45 3.05 24.67
CA ASN A 297 -14.14 1.66 25.00
C ASN A 297 -12.74 1.33 24.46
N ARG A 298 -11.77 1.25 25.38
CA ARG A 298 -10.47 0.53 25.38
C ARG A 298 -9.71 0.29 24.05
N LEU A 299 -8.48 0.84 23.95
CA LEU A 299 -7.27 0.09 23.55
C LEU A 299 -5.98 0.85 23.98
N ILE A 300 -5.23 0.31 24.94
CA ILE A 300 -3.91 0.81 25.33
C ILE A 300 -2.86 -0.02 24.60
N LYS A 301 -1.93 0.59 23.86
CA LYS A 301 -0.77 -0.13 23.34
C LYS A 301 0.54 0.48 23.81
N LEU A 302 1.22 -0.25 24.70
CA LEU A 302 2.61 0.00 25.02
C LEU A 302 3.49 -0.58 23.91
N CYS A 303 4.36 0.24 23.31
CA CYS A 303 5.41 -0.23 22.40
C CYS A 303 6.76 0.33 22.84
N PRO A 304 7.37 -0.26 23.88
CA PRO A 304 8.72 0.13 24.24
C PRO A 304 9.67 -0.29 23.10
N VAL A 305 10.26 0.69 22.42
CA VAL A 305 11.56 0.47 21.78
C VAL A 305 12.59 0.75 22.85
N PHE A 306 13.15 -0.33 23.40
CA PHE A 306 14.23 -0.26 24.37
C PHE A 306 15.55 -0.08 23.60
N ASP A 307 15.96 1.17 23.41
CA ASP A 307 17.36 1.46 23.73
C ASP A 307 17.36 1.89 25.20
N SER A 308 18.44 1.63 25.93
CA SER A 308 18.57 1.78 27.39
C SER A 308 18.18 3.17 27.97
N SER A 309 17.89 4.14 27.11
CA SER A 309 17.54 5.54 27.38
C SER A 309 16.13 5.98 26.98
N ASP A 310 15.34 5.22 26.21
CA ASP A 310 14.10 5.72 25.59
C ASP A 310 12.93 4.72 25.72
N ILE A 311 11.69 5.21 25.91
CA ILE A 311 10.46 4.39 25.88
C ILE A 311 9.35 5.17 25.15
N TYR A 312 8.64 4.52 24.22
CA TYR A 312 7.52 5.11 23.50
C TYR A 312 6.19 4.43 23.86
N PHE A 313 5.13 5.23 24.04
CA PHE A 313 3.77 4.77 24.34
C PHE A 313 2.79 5.32 23.33
N VAL A 314 1.80 4.51 22.94
CA VAL A 314 0.68 4.97 22.14
C VAL A 314 -0.65 4.57 22.78
N PHE A 315 -1.49 5.56 23.06
CA PHE A 315 -2.80 5.37 23.64
C PHE A 315 -3.86 5.63 22.59
N HIS A 316 -4.58 4.60 22.12
CA HIS A 316 -5.67 4.74 21.16
C HIS A 316 -7.02 4.77 21.88
N PHE A 317 -7.87 5.74 21.53
CA PHE A 317 -9.22 5.87 22.06
C PHE A 317 -10.17 5.42 20.95
N LEU A 318 -10.82 4.27 21.17
CA LEU A 318 -11.75 3.70 20.20
C LEU A 318 -13.21 4.08 20.52
N HIS A 319 -14.00 4.28 19.45
CA HIS A 319 -15.45 4.34 19.49
C HIS A 319 -16.02 3.49 18.35
N ASN A 320 -16.86 2.49 18.69
CA ASN A 320 -17.36 1.48 17.75
C ASN A 320 -16.22 0.90 16.88
N ASP A 321 -15.17 0.41 17.54
CA ASP A 321 -13.98 -0.22 16.93
C ASP A 321 -13.16 0.69 15.98
N THR A 322 -13.44 1.99 15.96
CA THR A 322 -12.71 2.98 15.15
C THR A 322 -11.86 3.87 16.04
N ILE A 323 -10.59 4.09 15.68
CA ILE A 323 -9.69 5.02 16.37
C ILE A 323 -10.21 6.46 16.20
N LYS A 324 -10.51 7.14 17.32
CA LYS A 324 -10.98 8.53 17.35
C LYS A 324 -9.91 9.50 17.82
N HIS A 325 -9.13 9.12 18.83
CA HIS A 325 -8.05 9.93 19.38
C HIS A 325 -6.83 9.07 19.64
N SER A 326 -5.63 9.66 19.57
CA SER A 326 -4.40 8.98 19.94
C SER A 326 -3.41 9.92 20.63
N TYR A 327 -2.82 9.47 21.73
CA TYR A 327 -1.65 10.13 22.33
C TYR A 327 -0.41 9.30 22.07
N TYR A 328 0.64 9.95 21.56
CA TYR A 328 1.97 9.38 21.40
C TYR A 328 2.86 10.04 22.44
N ILE A 329 3.44 9.26 23.33
CA ILE A 329 4.23 9.77 24.45
C ILE A 329 5.63 9.16 24.38
N HIS A 330 6.64 10.03 24.35
CA HIS A 330 8.05 9.64 24.41
C HIS A 330 8.58 9.92 25.81
N LEU A 331 9.04 8.87 26.49
CA LEU A 331 9.78 8.95 27.73
C LEU A 331 11.28 8.79 27.47
N ILE A 332 12.09 9.56 28.18
CA ILE A 332 13.56 9.43 28.20
C ILE A 332 14.02 9.15 29.62
N LYS A 333 15.04 8.32 29.78
CA LYS A 333 15.63 8.05 31.10
C LYS A 333 16.13 9.37 31.70
N ALA A 334 15.76 9.61 32.95
CA ALA A 334 16.27 10.76 33.68
C ALA A 334 17.78 10.57 33.90
N GLU A 335 18.58 11.56 33.49
CA GLU A 335 20.00 11.65 33.85
C GLU A 335 20.22 11.80 35.35
#